data_AF-A0A965FQQ9-F1
#
_entry.id   AF-A0A965FQQ9-F1
#
_cell.length_a   1.000
_cell.length_b   1.000
_cell.length_c   1.000
_cell.angle_alpha   90.00
_cell.angle_beta   90.00
_cell.angle_gamma   90.00
#
_symmetry.space_group_name_H-M   'P 1'
#
loop_
_entity.id
_entity.type
_entity.pdbx_description
1 polymer ?
#
loop_
_entity_poly.entity_id
_entity_poly.type
_entity_poly.pdbx_seq_one_letter_code
_entity_poly.pdbx_strand_id
1 'polypeptide(L)'
;MSVQATGIQTPSSITQTSSKIEFKTSSSTWTLDQIRGMRQQFEQETSAMVKKLGDSEHQTMLVAMYEGTEKLLNRKVSDFAVMQYFEDLKFAAEDLRKQGMSGENYRNSLLQHSQKALNRMLATG
;
A
#
# COMPACT_ATOMS: atom_id res chain seq x y z
N MET A 1 51.96 22.14 -28.22
CA MET A 1 50.90 22.36 -29.23
C MET A 1 49.67 21.58 -28.80
N SER A 2 48.55 22.28 -28.68
CA SER A 2 47.24 21.78 -28.25
C SER A 2 46.46 21.16 -29.41
N VAL A 3 45.62 20.15 -29.14
CA VAL A 3 44.29 19.99 -29.75
C VAL A 3 43.32 19.26 -28.79
N GLN A 4 42.24 19.98 -28.46
CA GLN A 4 40.91 19.55 -27.98
C GLN A 4 40.10 18.95 -29.16
N ALA A 5 38.97 18.23 -29.10
CA ALA A 5 38.01 17.82 -28.06
C ALA A 5 37.02 16.76 -28.66
N THR A 6 36.03 16.36 -27.84
CA THR A 6 34.68 15.79 -28.16
C THR A 6 34.57 14.25 -28.10
N GLY A 7 33.66 13.60 -27.37
CA GLY A 7 32.61 14.01 -26.44
C GLY A 7 31.80 12.78 -25.95
N ILE A 8 31.24 12.87 -24.73
CA ILE A 8 29.98 12.28 -24.18
C ILE A 8 29.78 10.75 -24.39
N GLN A 9 29.66 9.92 -23.35
CA GLN A 9 28.38 9.62 -22.69
C GLN A 9 28.52 9.17 -21.23
N THR A 10 27.78 9.88 -20.39
CA THR A 10 27.47 9.66 -18.97
C THR A 10 26.70 8.36 -18.72
N PRO A 11 26.81 7.78 -17.51
CA PRO A 11 26.07 6.58 -17.12
C PRO A 11 24.57 6.84 -17.10
N SER A 12 23.81 5.90 -17.67
CA SER A 12 22.35 5.86 -17.66
C SER A 12 21.84 5.92 -16.22
N SER A 13 21.46 7.12 -15.80
CA SER A 13 20.72 7.32 -14.56
C SER A 13 19.32 6.77 -14.77
N ILE A 14 19.05 5.63 -14.15
CA ILE A 14 17.69 5.13 -13.92
C ILE A 14 16.97 6.25 -13.18
N THR A 15 16.05 6.93 -13.88
CA THR A 15 15.17 7.90 -13.24
C THR A 15 14.16 7.09 -12.44
N GLN A 16 14.54 6.76 -11.22
CA GLN A 16 13.64 6.24 -10.22
C GLN A 16 12.72 7.42 -9.84
N THR A 17 11.59 7.55 -10.53
CA THR A 17 10.49 8.43 -10.10
C THR A 17 9.85 7.79 -8.87
N SER A 18 10.60 7.72 -7.77
CA SER A 18 10.03 7.61 -6.45
C SER A 18 9.44 8.97 -6.15
N SER A 19 8.14 9.13 -6.40
CA SER A 19 7.36 10.23 -5.84
C SER A 19 7.51 10.15 -4.33
N LYS A 20 8.49 10.86 -3.78
CA LYS A 20 8.74 10.92 -2.34
C LYS A 20 7.55 11.66 -1.72
N ILE A 21 6.55 10.92 -1.29
CA ILE A 21 5.45 11.46 -0.52
C ILE A 21 6.04 11.89 0.83
N GLU A 22 6.17 13.19 1.04
CA GLU A 22 6.49 13.73 2.36
C GLU A 22 5.26 13.60 3.25
N PHE A 23 5.30 12.62 4.15
CA PHE A 23 4.27 12.43 5.18
C PHE A 23 4.35 13.59 6.18
N LYS A 24 3.39 14.52 6.09
CA LYS A 24 3.25 15.61 7.05
C LYS A 24 2.45 15.08 8.23
N THR A 25 3.04 15.13 9.43
CA THR A 25 2.43 14.66 10.68
C THR A 25 1.20 15.45 11.16
N SER A 26 0.68 16.40 10.37
CA SER A 26 -0.56 17.10 10.65
C SER A 26 -1.76 16.33 10.08
N SER A 27 -2.83 16.18 10.88
CA SER A 27 -4.07 15.52 10.44
C SER A 27 -4.70 16.28 9.27
N SER A 28 -4.29 15.95 8.07
CA SER A 28 -4.81 16.50 6.84
C SER A 28 -5.93 15.59 6.35
N THR A 29 -6.96 16.21 5.77
CA THR A 29 -8.05 15.45 5.18
C THR A 29 -7.48 14.65 4.01
N TRP A 30 -7.71 13.34 3.99
CA TRP A 30 -7.22 12.46 2.93
C TRP A 30 -7.89 12.80 1.59
N THR A 31 -7.05 13.24 0.66
CA THR A 31 -7.45 13.58 -0.71
C THR A 31 -7.41 12.37 -1.63
N LEU A 32 -8.07 12.47 -2.78
CA LEU A 32 -8.07 11.41 -3.78
C LEU A 32 -6.66 11.10 -4.30
N ASP A 33 -5.80 12.10 -4.48
CA ASP A 33 -4.44 11.90 -4.98
C ASP A 33 -3.54 11.21 -3.95
N GLN A 34 -3.68 11.54 -2.65
CA GLN A 34 -3.01 10.81 -1.58
C GLN A 34 -3.46 9.35 -1.52
N ILE A 35 -4.78 9.09 -1.65
CA ILE A 35 -5.32 7.73 -1.68
C ILE A 35 -4.77 6.95 -2.87
N ARG A 36 -4.69 7.56 -4.07
CA ARG A 36 -4.10 6.93 -5.25
C ARG A 36 -2.63 6.61 -5.05
N GLY A 37 -1.85 7.55 -4.50
CA GLY A 37 -0.43 7.32 -4.19
C GLY A 37 -0.23 6.15 -3.23
N MET A 38 -1.02 6.09 -2.16
CA MET A 38 -0.96 4.98 -1.20
C MET A 38 -1.35 3.64 -1.81
N ARG A 39 -2.40 3.60 -2.64
CA ARG A 39 -2.80 2.37 -3.35
C ARG A 39 -1.67 1.83 -4.23
N GLN A 40 -1.06 2.69 -5.03
CA GLN A 40 0.06 2.33 -5.90
C GLN A 40 1.26 1.83 -5.10
N GLN A 41 1.60 2.51 -4.00
CA GLN A 41 2.68 2.08 -3.11
C GLN A 41 2.40 0.69 -2.53
N PHE A 42 1.18 0.46 -2.01
CA PHE A 42 0.79 -0.83 -1.45
C PHE A 42 0.90 -1.95 -2.50
N GLU A 43 0.36 -1.75 -3.70
CA GLU A 43 0.45 -2.72 -4.80
C GLU A 43 1.89 -3.10 -5.15
N GLN A 44 2.78 -2.10 -5.19
CA GLN A 44 4.19 -2.32 -5.48
C GLN A 44 4.87 -3.12 -4.36
N GLU A 45 4.65 -2.71 -3.10
CA GLU A 45 5.20 -3.38 -1.92
C GLU A 45 4.72 -4.83 -1.80
N THR A 46 3.46 -5.10 -2.13
CA THR A 46 2.87 -6.43 -1.98
C THR A 46 2.99 -7.32 -3.21
N SER A 47 3.50 -6.81 -4.33
CA SER A 47 3.65 -7.59 -5.57
C SER A 47 4.38 -8.93 -5.37
N ALA A 48 5.40 -8.96 -4.51
CA ALA A 48 6.15 -10.19 -4.20
C ALA A 48 5.37 -11.18 -3.30
N MET A 49 4.31 -10.72 -2.62
CA MET A 49 3.48 -11.55 -1.74
C MET A 49 2.63 -12.55 -2.53
N VAL A 50 2.42 -12.35 -3.83
CA VAL A 50 1.77 -13.33 -4.72
C VAL A 50 2.39 -14.72 -4.58
N LYS A 51 3.73 -14.82 -4.44
CA LYS A 51 4.44 -16.10 -4.26
C LYS A 51 4.09 -16.82 -2.96
N LYS A 52 3.72 -16.08 -1.92
CA LYS A 52 3.37 -16.61 -0.60
C LYS A 52 1.88 -16.91 -0.49
N LEU A 53 1.05 -15.99 -1.01
CA LEU A 53 -0.41 -16.03 -0.86
C LEU A 53 -1.06 -16.91 -1.94
N GLY A 54 -0.59 -16.82 -3.18
CA GLY A 54 -1.33 -17.23 -4.37
C GLY A 54 -2.09 -16.05 -4.97
N ASP A 55 -2.44 -16.15 -6.26
CA ASP A 55 -3.06 -15.05 -7.00
C ASP A 55 -4.42 -14.62 -6.42
N SER A 56 -5.26 -15.59 -6.05
CA SER A 56 -6.61 -15.34 -5.51
C SER A 56 -6.55 -14.64 -4.15
N GLU A 57 -5.71 -15.12 -3.24
CA GLU A 57 -5.54 -14.57 -1.90
C GLU A 57 -4.85 -13.20 -1.93
N HIS A 58 -3.89 -12.99 -2.85
CA HIS A 58 -3.30 -11.68 -3.09
C HIS A 58 -4.33 -10.70 -3.65
N GLN A 59 -5.15 -11.11 -4.63
CA GLN A 59 -6.23 -10.28 -5.18
C GLN A 59 -7.23 -9.88 -4.08
N THR A 60 -7.57 -10.80 -3.19
CA THR A 60 -8.43 -10.52 -2.04
C THR A 60 -7.82 -9.45 -1.12
N MET A 61 -6.51 -9.53 -0.86
CA MET A 61 -5.80 -8.51 -0.09
C MET A 61 -5.85 -7.14 -0.77
N LEU A 62 -5.68 -7.09 -2.10
CA LEU A 62 -5.85 -5.83 -2.85
C LEU A 62 -7.27 -5.29 -2.73
N VAL A 63 -8.30 -6.13 -2.87
CA VAL A 63 -9.70 -5.73 -2.68
C VAL A 63 -9.91 -5.11 -1.30
N ALA A 64 -9.43 -5.74 -0.23
CA ALA A 64 -9.51 -5.20 1.13
C ALA A 64 -8.82 -3.83 1.25
N MET A 65 -7.66 -3.65 0.61
CA MET A 65 -6.94 -2.38 0.57
C MET A 65 -7.75 -1.30 -0.16
N TYR A 66 -8.30 -1.61 -1.34
CA TYR A 66 -9.13 -0.69 -2.11
C TYR A 66 -10.38 -0.28 -1.35
N GLU A 67 -11.15 -1.24 -0.81
CA GLU A 67 -12.36 -0.99 -0.03
C GLU A 67 -12.07 -0.13 1.21
N GLY A 68 -10.99 -0.43 1.94
CA GLY A 68 -10.62 0.33 3.14
C GLY A 68 -10.24 1.78 2.81
N THR A 69 -9.46 1.99 1.75
CA THR A 69 -9.02 3.33 1.35
C THR A 69 -10.14 4.19 0.77
N GLU A 70 -11.19 3.60 0.21
CA GLU A 70 -12.39 4.36 -0.19
C GLU A 70 -13.03 5.07 1.00
N LYS A 71 -13.00 4.47 2.19
CA LYS A 71 -13.59 5.07 3.40
C LYS A 71 -12.77 6.24 3.96
N LEU A 72 -11.53 6.42 3.50
CA LEU A 72 -10.66 7.52 3.91
C LEU A 72 -10.94 8.81 3.16
N LEU A 73 -11.62 8.75 2.00
CA LEU A 73 -11.85 9.93 1.18
C LEU A 73 -12.60 11.00 1.99
N ASN A 74 -12.03 12.21 2.03
CA ASN A 74 -12.56 13.34 2.78
C ASN A 74 -12.64 13.12 4.31
N ARG A 75 -11.91 12.15 4.86
CA ARG A 75 -11.77 11.93 6.31
C ARG A 75 -10.47 12.51 6.84
N LYS A 76 -10.53 13.02 8.07
CA LYS A 76 -9.34 13.35 8.85
C LYS A 76 -8.93 12.10 9.61
N VAL A 77 -7.80 11.54 9.22
CA VAL A 77 -7.18 10.37 9.85
C VAL A 77 -5.68 10.61 9.80
N SER A 78 -4.95 10.27 10.85
CA SER A 78 -3.50 10.43 10.85
C SER A 78 -2.84 9.51 9.83
N ASP A 79 -1.77 10.00 9.20
CA ASP A 79 -0.96 9.20 8.26
C ASP A 79 -0.47 7.91 8.91
N PHE A 80 -0.05 8.00 10.18
CA PHE A 80 0.39 6.85 10.96
C PHE A 80 -0.70 5.76 11.07
N ALA A 81 -1.96 6.13 11.35
CA ALA A 81 -3.02 5.15 11.50
C ALA A 81 -3.33 4.45 10.16
N VAL A 82 -3.25 5.18 9.05
CA VAL A 82 -3.42 4.61 7.70
C VAL A 82 -2.27 3.66 7.35
N MET A 83 -1.02 4.02 7.68
CA MET A 83 0.12 3.13 7.52
C MET A 83 -0.03 1.85 8.36
N GLN A 84 -0.43 2.00 9.63
CA GLN A 84 -0.67 0.84 10.50
C GLN A 84 -1.77 -0.07 9.94
N TYR A 85 -2.84 0.49 9.40
CA TYR A 85 -3.90 -0.28 8.74
C TYR A 85 -3.36 -1.15 7.59
N PHE A 86 -2.46 -0.62 6.77
CA PHE A 86 -1.86 -1.37 5.67
C PHE A 86 -0.89 -2.46 6.15
N GLU A 87 -0.07 -2.17 7.16
CA GLU A 87 0.79 -3.20 7.75
C GLU A 87 -0.03 -4.33 8.35
N ASP A 88 -1.05 -4.00 9.15
CA ASP A 88 -1.98 -4.97 9.75
C ASP A 88 -2.65 -5.83 8.68
N LEU A 89 -3.01 -5.25 7.53
CA LEU A 89 -3.60 -5.97 6.41
C LEU A 89 -2.61 -6.97 5.79
N LYS A 90 -1.35 -6.57 5.57
CA LYS A 90 -0.29 -7.44 5.06
C LYS A 90 -0.04 -8.61 6.02
N PHE A 91 0.05 -8.33 7.32
CA PHE A 91 0.24 -9.36 8.35
C PHE A 91 -0.93 -10.33 8.41
N ALA A 92 -2.17 -9.84 8.43
CA ALA A 92 -3.36 -10.69 8.47
C ALA A 92 -3.47 -11.60 7.24
N ALA A 93 -3.17 -11.06 6.05
CA ALA A 93 -3.15 -11.84 4.81
C ALA A 93 -2.15 -13.02 4.90
N GLU A 94 -0.90 -12.76 5.31
CA GLU A 94 0.08 -13.83 5.49
C GLU A 94 -0.33 -14.83 6.57
N ASP A 95 -0.85 -14.36 7.69
CA ASP A 95 -1.21 -15.20 8.83
C ASP A 95 -2.35 -16.16 8.48
N LEU A 96 -3.43 -15.67 7.86
CA LEU A 96 -4.53 -16.51 7.39
C LEU A 96 -4.04 -17.56 6.39
N ARG A 97 -3.10 -17.21 5.52
CA ARG A 97 -2.52 -18.17 4.57
C ARG A 97 -1.67 -19.22 5.29
N LYS A 98 -0.86 -18.83 6.28
CA LYS A 98 -0.06 -19.75 7.11
C LYS A 98 -0.93 -20.71 7.91
N GLN A 99 -2.14 -20.28 8.32
CA GLN A 99 -3.15 -21.13 8.94
C GLN A 99 -3.82 -22.11 7.95
N GLY A 100 -3.44 -22.09 6.67
CA GLY A 100 -3.97 -22.97 5.64
C GLY A 100 -5.30 -22.50 5.04
N MET A 101 -5.77 -21.28 5.35
CA MET A 101 -6.99 -20.76 4.75
C MET A 101 -6.77 -20.40 3.28
N SER A 102 -7.82 -20.59 2.47
CA SER A 102 -7.88 -20.22 1.06
C SER A 102 -9.33 -19.95 0.64
N GLY A 103 -9.51 -19.41 -0.57
CA GLY A 103 -10.82 -19.21 -1.19
C GLY A 103 -11.75 -18.35 -0.34
N GLU A 104 -12.99 -18.77 -0.18
CA GLU A 104 -14.03 -17.98 0.48
C GLU A 104 -13.77 -17.77 1.98
N ASN A 105 -13.22 -18.78 2.68
CA ASN A 105 -12.87 -18.65 4.09
C ASN A 105 -11.77 -17.60 4.32
N TYR A 106 -10.75 -17.61 3.47
CA TYR A 106 -9.70 -16.59 3.49
C TYR A 106 -10.29 -15.20 3.18
N ARG A 107 -11.11 -15.10 2.13
CA ARG A 107 -11.76 -13.86 1.71
C ARG A 107 -12.59 -13.24 2.84
N ASN A 108 -13.50 -14.01 3.42
CA ASN A 108 -14.38 -13.52 4.48
C ASN A 108 -13.59 -13.09 5.72
N SER A 109 -12.59 -13.88 6.10
CA SER A 109 -11.76 -13.58 7.27
C SER A 109 -10.92 -12.32 7.07
N LEU A 110 -10.29 -12.17 5.90
CA LEU A 110 -9.44 -11.01 5.60
C LEU A 110 -10.26 -9.72 5.48
N LEU A 111 -11.39 -9.75 4.77
CA LEU A 111 -12.26 -8.59 4.64
C LEU A 111 -12.87 -8.19 5.99
N GLN A 112 -13.27 -9.16 6.82
CA GLN A 112 -13.75 -8.87 8.17
C GLN A 112 -12.64 -8.27 9.05
N HIS A 113 -11.41 -8.78 8.96
CA HIS A 113 -10.27 -8.23 9.68
C HIS A 113 -9.99 -6.78 9.27
N SER A 114 -9.92 -6.52 7.95
CA SER A 114 -9.78 -5.18 7.37
C SER A 114 -10.87 -4.23 7.88
N GLN A 115 -12.13 -4.63 7.80
CA GLN A 115 -13.25 -3.79 8.26
C GLN A 115 -13.16 -3.46 9.76
N LYS A 116 -12.75 -4.42 10.59
CA LYS A 116 -12.54 -4.19 12.03
C LYS A 116 -11.40 -3.21 12.29
N ALA A 117 -10.28 -3.35 11.59
CA ALA A 117 -9.14 -2.44 11.70
C ALA A 117 -9.52 -1.02 11.26
N LEU A 118 -10.23 -0.90 10.14
CA LEU A 118 -10.75 0.36 9.62
C LEU A 118 -11.69 1.05 10.61
N ASN A 119 -12.64 0.31 11.20
CA ASN A 119 -13.56 0.86 12.19
C ASN A 119 -12.84 1.41 13.42
N ARG A 120 -11.79 0.72 13.90
CA ARG A 120 -10.96 1.20 15.01
C ARG A 120 -10.24 2.50 14.63
N MET A 121 -9.60 2.51 13.47
CA MET A 121 -8.87 3.69 12.96
C MET A 121 -9.80 4.91 12.82
N LEU A 122 -10.99 4.71 12.24
CA LEU A 122 -11.95 5.79 12.01
C LEU A 122 -12.64 6.28 13.30
N ALA A 123 -12.74 5.44 14.33
CA ALA A 123 -13.29 5.85 15.62
C ALA A 123 -12.32 6.70 16.45
N THR A 124 -11.02 6.63 16.16
CA THR A 124 -9.96 7.38 16.85
C THR A 124 -9.54 8.67 16.14
N GLY A 125 -10.13 8.97 14.98
CA GLY A 125 -9.79 10.12 14.12
C GLY A 125 -10.66 11.35 14.33
#